data_AF-A0A1C0ZRK4-F1
#
_entry.id   AF-A0A1C0ZRK4-F1
#
_cell.length_a   1.000
_cell.length_b   1.000
_cell.length_c   1.000
_cell.angle_alpha   90.00
_cell.angle_beta   90.00
_cell.angle_gamma   90.00
#
_symmetry.space_group_name_H-M   'P 1'
#
loop_
_entity.id
_entity.type
_entity.pdbx_description
1 polymer ?
#
loop_
_entity_poly.entity_id
_entity_poly.type
_entity_poly.pdbx_seq_one_letter_code
_entity_poly.pdbx_strand_id
1 'polypeptide(L)' 'MISFNYNEWLDEYNDCLTLFEMFGDEHYLLEATEVLHSLKAVLRRIDHNTKLTQCINNDVCRNYKYILSEDF' A
#
# COMPACT_ATOMS: atom_id res chain seq x y z
N MET A 1 18.27 5.21 2.73
CA MET A 1 17.08 4.66 2.04
C MET A 1 16.15 4.17 3.13
N ILE A 2 15.01 4.81 3.33
CA ILE A 2 14.03 4.35 4.31
C ILE A 2 13.44 3.06 3.70
N SER A 3 13.76 1.92 4.31
CA SER A 3 13.23 0.62 3.93
C SER A 3 11.77 0.57 4.34
N PHE A 4 10.85 0.53 3.37
CA PHE A 4 9.45 0.25 3.68
C PHE A 4 9.31 -1.23 4.04
N ASN A 5 9.01 -1.51 5.31
CA ASN A 5 8.84 -2.89 5.79
C ASN A 5 7.35 -3.24 5.82
N TYR A 6 6.84 -3.87 4.76
CA TYR A 6 5.44 -4.29 4.69
C TYR A 6 5.04 -5.29 5.79
N ASN A 7 6.00 -6.03 6.36
CA ASN A 7 5.70 -6.97 7.44
C ASN A 7 5.26 -6.25 8.71
N GLU A 8 5.88 -5.12 9.06
CA GLU A 8 5.49 -4.33 10.24
C GLU A 8 4.04 -3.84 10.15
N TRP A 9 3.58 -3.45 8.95
CA TRP A 9 2.19 -3.03 8.74
C TRP A 9 1.20 -4.20 8.81
N LEU A 10 1.62 -5.40 8.41
CA LEU A 10 0.81 -6.61 8.52
C LEU A 10 0.75 -7.09 9.97
N ASP A 11 1.85 -6.97 10.71
CA ASP A 11 1.90 -7.27 12.13
C ASP A 11 0.99 -6.31 12.90
N GLU A 12 1.06 -5.00 12.65
CA GLU A 12 0.16 -4.00 13.25
C GLU A 12 -1.31 -4.27 12.93
N TYR A 13 -1.64 -4.64 11.68
CA TYR A 13 -2.99 -5.05 11.31
C TYR A 13 -3.49 -6.26 12.12
N ASN A 14 -2.64 -7.28 12.26
CA ASN A 14 -2.98 -8.49 13.01
C ASN A 14 -3.11 -8.21 14.51
N ASP A 15 -2.31 -7.30 15.07
CA ASP A 15 -2.40 -6.86 16.45
C ASP A 15 -3.76 -6.17 16.71
N CYS A 16 -4.19 -5.27 15.82
CA CYS A 16 -5.51 -4.65 15.91
C CYS A 16 -6.65 -5.69 15.88
N LEU A 17 -6.59 -6.67 14.99
CA LEU A 17 -7.59 -7.75 14.95
C LEU A 17 -7.59 -8.59 16.23
N THR A 18 -6.42 -8.89 16.76
CA THR A 18 -6.27 -9.65 18.01
C THR A 18 -6.87 -8.87 19.18
N LEU A 19 -6.64 -7.55 19.25
CA LEU A 19 -7.23 -6.68 20.27
C LEU A 19 -8.76 -6.61 20.15
N PHE A 20 -9.29 -6.56 18.92
CA PHE A 20 -10.73 -6.67 18.70
C PHE A 20 -11.29 -8.01 19.19
N GLU A 21 -10.64 -9.13 18.89
CA GLU A 21 -11.07 -10.45 19.36
C GLU A 21 -11.04 -10.56 20.89
N MET A 22 -10.07 -9.92 21.54
CA MET A 22 -9.94 -9.93 23.00
C MET A 22 -10.95 -9.04 23.72
N PHE A 23 -11.22 -7.84 23.19
CA PHE A 23 -11.97 -6.80 23.90
C PHE A 23 -13.34 -6.47 23.30
N GLY A 24 -13.59 -6.84 22.04
CA GLY A 24 -14.84 -6.56 21.33
C GLY A 24 -15.06 -5.07 20.99
N ASP A 25 -14.02 -4.24 21.11
CA ASP A 25 -14.11 -2.80 20.83
C ASP A 25 -13.93 -2.51 19.34
N GLU A 26 -14.97 -1.98 18.70
CA GLU A 26 -14.98 -1.62 17.28
C GLU A 26 -13.89 -0.62 16.89
N HIS A 27 -13.34 0.15 17.83
CA HIS A 27 -12.21 1.03 17.55
C HIS A 27 -11.01 0.28 16.96
N TYR A 28 -10.73 -0.93 17.44
CA TYR A 28 -9.64 -1.76 16.91
C TYR A 28 -9.90 -2.24 15.48
N LEU A 29 -11.17 -2.49 15.10
CA LEU A 29 -11.52 -2.80 13.70
C LEU A 29 -11.34 -1.58 12.79
N LEU A 30 -11.65 -0.38 13.28
CA LEU A 30 -11.43 0.85 12.54
C LEU A 30 -9.94 1.06 12.30
N GLU A 31 -9.10 0.93 13.34
CA GLU A 31 -7.65 1.02 13.23
C GLU A 31 -7.09 -0.02 12.25
N ALA A 32 -7.51 -1.29 12.35
CA ALA A 32 -7.10 -2.33 11.40
C ALA A 32 -7.44 -1.94 9.95
N THR A 33 -8.62 -1.35 9.73
CA THR A 33 -9.05 -0.89 8.41
C THR A 33 -8.16 0.25 7.89
N GLU A 34 -7.80 1.20 8.75
CA GLU A 34 -6.93 2.32 8.41
C GLU A 34 -5.50 1.86 8.07
N VAL A 35 -4.95 0.93 8.85
CA VAL A 35 -3.63 0.31 8.59
C VAL A 35 -3.63 -0.37 7.22
N LEU A 36 -4.65 -1.18 6.93
CA LEU A 36 -4.76 -1.90 5.65
C LEU A 36 -4.94 -0.94 4.46
N HIS A 37 -5.74 0.12 4.60
CA HIS A 37 -5.89 1.14 3.57
C HIS A 37 -4.58 1.87 3.28
N SER A 38 -3.85 2.24 4.33
CA SER A 38 -2.56 2.90 4.22
C SER A 38 -1.53 2.01 3.53
N LEU A 39 -1.45 0.73 3.92
CA LEU A 39 -0.57 -0.26 3.27
C LEU A 39 -0.88 -0.39 1.77
N LYS A 40 -2.17 -0.53 1.40
CA LYS A 40 -2.58 -0.60 -0.01
C LYS A 40 -2.18 0.65 -0.80
N ALA A 41 -2.35 1.84 -0.21
CA ALA A 41 -1.96 3.09 -0.87
C ALA A 41 -0.45 3.17 -1.11
N VAL A 42 0.36 2.74 -0.14
CA VAL A 42 1.83 2.71 -0.30
C VAL A 42 2.24 1.68 -1.36
N LEU A 43 1.68 0.48 -1.34
CA LEU A 43 1.99 -0.55 -2.34
C LEU A 43 1.67 -0.09 -3.77
N ARG A 44 0.53 0.60 -3.97
CA ARG A 44 0.20 1.21 -5.27
C ARG A 44 1.23 2.23 -5.73
N ARG A 45 1.73 3.08 -4.82
CA ARG A 45 2.78 4.05 -5.14
C ARG A 45 4.11 3.38 -5.47
N ILE A 46 4.47 2.31 -4.75
CA ILE A 46 5.68 1.53 -5.03
C ILE A 46 5.57 0.85 -6.41
N ASP A 47 4.44 0.21 -6.72
CA ASP A 47 4.21 -0.41 -8.03
C ASP A 47 4.27 0.64 -9.15
N HIS A 48 3.62 1.79 -8.96
CA HIS A 48 3.68 2.91 -9.90
C HIS A 48 5.12 3.37 -10.13
N ASN A 49 5.87 3.66 -9.06
CA ASN A 49 7.27 4.08 -9.16
C ASN A 49 8.17 3.02 -9.80
N THR A 50 7.87 1.74 -9.58
CA THR A 50 8.60 0.61 -10.20
C THR A 50 8.36 0.60 -11.70
N LYS A 51 7.10 0.73 -12.15
CA LYS A 51 6.75 0.89 -13.57
C LYS A 51 7.42 2.12 -14.18
N LEU A 52 7.42 3.25 -13.47
CA LEU A 52 8.10 4.47 -13.92
C LEU A 52 9.58 4.23 -14.18
N THR A 53 10.24 3.62 -13.19
CA THR A 53 11.68 3.31 -13.24
C THR A 53 12.00 2.37 -14.40
N GLN A 54 11.18 1.35 -14.62
CA GLN A 54 11.33 0.43 -15.76
C GLN A 54 11.17 1.14 -17.11
N CYS A 55 10.16 2.01 -17.24
CA CYS A 55 9.96 2.78 -18.47
C CYS A 55 11.11 3.74 -18.76
N ILE A 56 11.66 4.40 -17.74
CA ILE A 56 12.84 5.27 -17.86
C ILE A 56 14.06 4.46 -18.28
N ASN A 57 14.34 3.34 -17.59
CA ASN A 57 15.51 2.50 -17.87
C ASN A 57 15.47 1.85 -19.26
N ASN A 58 14.28 1.66 -19.83
CA ASN A 58 14.08 1.02 -21.14
C ASN A 58 13.86 2.05 -22.28
N ASP A 59 13.96 3.36 -22.04
CA ASP A 59 13.68 4.43 -23.03
C ASP A 59 12.29 4.34 -23.71
N VAL A 60 11.32 3.66 -23.07
CA VAL A 60 9.96 3.43 -23.62
C VAL A 60 9.01 4.60 -23.32
N CYS A 61 9.55 5.78 -22.96
CA CYS A 61 8.77 6.93 -22.51
C CYS A 61 7.79 7.53 -23.55
N ARG A 62 7.70 7.01 -24.78
CA ARG A 62 6.81 7.54 -25.83
C ARG A 62 5.31 7.29 -25.60
N ASN A 63 4.90 6.36 -24.71
CA ASN A 63 3.48 6.00 -24.52
C ASN A 63 2.90 6.31 -23.13
N TYR A 64 3.53 7.21 -22.36
CA TYR A 64 3.12 7.54 -21.00
C TYR A 64 1.68 8.06 -20.84
N LYS A 65 1.09 8.58 -21.92
CA LYS A 65 -0.26 9.17 -21.90
C LYS A 65 -1.39 8.15 -21.70
N TYR A 66 -1.14 6.86 -21.94
CA TYR A 66 -2.17 5.80 -21.86
C TYR A 66 -2.24 5.09 -20.51
N ILE A 67 -1.17 5.12 -19.72
CA ILE A 67 -1.14 4.44 -18.41
C ILE A 67 -1.90 5.25 -17.34
N LEU A 68 -2.06 6.57 -17.57
CA LEU A 68 -2.70 7.49 -16.61
C LEU A 68 -4.24 7.53 -16.71
N SER A 69 -4.86 6.86 -17.71
CA SER A 69 -6.29 6.98 -17.98
C SER A 69 -7.16 5.81 -17.46
N GLU A 70 -6.56 4.76 -16.89
CA GLU A 70 -7.32 3.58 -16.42
C GLU A 70 -7.45 3.48 -14.89
N ASP A 71 -6.86 4.41 -14.12
CA ASP A 71 -6.82 4.38 -12.65
C ASP A 71 -7.76 5.41 -11.97
N PHE A 72 -8.80 5.93 -12.66
CA PHE A 72 -9.83 6.81 -12.10
C PHE A 72 -11.23 6.20 -12.12
#